data_AF-A0A366KKZ1-F1
#
_entry.id   AF-A0A366KKZ1-F1
#
_cell.length_a   1.000
_cell.length_b   1.000
_cell.length_c   1.000
_cell.angle_alpha   90.00
_cell.angle_beta   90.00
_cell.angle_gamma   90.00
#
_symmetry.space_group_name_H-M   'P 1'
#
loop_
_entity.id
_entity.type
_entity.pdbx_description
1 polymer ?
#
loop_
_entity_poly.entity_id
_entity_poly.type
_entity_poly.pdbx_seq_one_letter_code
_entity_poly.pdbx_strand_id
1 'polypeptide(L)'
;MDELAALIVDLIKDYRNDDEIFIDKDHVIRWVNQFDEHDRQFMLEEFYHILPKSYISRALVVREFEQIFKYLAEHNKYNDIKSFLKDSRFLSCQSEKKSQTKLLEFLTEICMKQFGFSINQSNSENIKFWIYVDDVLASGGTFKRDINKEILAYGNQEFQNQGIELIPIFFFLHTWGYNVVKYSLSQNFGGVFNSLSFHRVYEIENDPRINYYNSSPKFNHVYPIKPDDCDYFEKYLQSLEAANHETYAYREKRRPGREDFYSSPENRNRYEQIILKKGIEILSRAEHLSPSTRPLGLGYPSYKTFGTGSHAFTWRNISNTCPIIYWWENHNWIPLFSVANRGR
;
A
#
# COMPACT_ATOMS: atom_id res chain seq x y z
N MET A 1 -10.14 -7.63 25.99
CA MET A 1 -9.53 -6.41 25.41
C MET A 1 -8.04 -6.25 25.76
N ASP A 2 -7.65 -6.18 27.04
CA ASP A 2 -6.24 -5.95 27.44
C ASP A 2 -5.22 -6.92 26.83
N GLU A 3 -5.51 -8.21 26.85
CA GLU A 3 -4.63 -9.24 26.26
C GLU A 3 -4.48 -9.05 24.74
N LEU A 4 -5.60 -8.83 24.02
CA LEU A 4 -5.58 -8.55 22.58
C LEU A 4 -4.81 -7.28 22.25
N ALA A 5 -4.95 -6.23 23.06
CA ALA A 5 -4.19 -5.00 22.90
C ALA A 5 -2.68 -5.25 23.04
N ALA A 6 -2.25 -6.05 24.02
CA ALA A 6 -0.84 -6.43 24.18
C ALA A 6 -0.33 -7.25 22.98
N LEU A 7 -1.14 -8.19 22.47
CA LEU A 7 -0.80 -8.98 21.28
C LEU A 7 -0.66 -8.12 20.02
N ILE A 8 -1.55 -7.13 19.83
CA ILE A 8 -1.45 -6.16 18.73
C ILE A 8 -0.16 -5.35 18.86
N VAL A 9 0.17 -4.86 20.05
CA VAL A 9 1.42 -4.12 20.30
C VAL A 9 2.64 -4.95 19.94
N ASP A 10 2.70 -6.23 20.32
CA ASP A 10 3.85 -7.08 19.98
C ASP A 10 4.03 -7.27 18.46
N LEU A 11 2.94 -7.32 17.69
CA LEU A 11 2.98 -7.40 16.22
C LEU A 11 3.51 -6.13 15.55
N ILE A 12 3.30 -4.95 16.15
CA ILE A 12 3.68 -3.64 15.57
C ILE A 12 4.75 -2.91 16.37
N LYS A 13 5.47 -3.61 17.25
CA LYS A 13 6.41 -3.00 18.21
C LYS A 13 7.59 -2.25 17.60
N ASP A 14 7.83 -2.43 16.31
CA ASP A 14 8.86 -1.72 15.53
C ASP A 14 8.28 -0.58 14.67
N TYR A 15 6.99 -0.27 14.82
CA TYR A 15 6.34 0.83 14.12
C TYR A 15 6.90 2.19 14.57
N ARG A 16 7.65 2.83 13.67
CA ARG A 16 8.19 4.18 13.78
C ARG A 16 9.11 4.41 14.98
N ASN A 17 9.76 3.36 15.47
CA ASN A 17 10.77 3.47 16.53
C ASN A 17 11.96 4.36 16.10
N ASP A 18 12.29 4.39 14.80
CA ASP A 18 13.31 5.28 14.23
C ASP A 18 12.94 6.79 14.35
N ASP A 19 11.65 7.10 14.54
CA ASP A 19 11.14 8.45 14.82
C ASP A 19 10.82 8.63 16.33
N GLU A 20 11.34 7.76 17.20
CA GLU A 20 11.07 7.73 18.66
C GLU A 20 9.58 7.58 19.04
N ILE A 21 8.80 6.95 18.17
CA ILE A 21 7.39 6.65 18.42
C ILE A 21 7.24 5.21 18.88
N PHE A 22 6.51 5.02 19.97
CA PHE A 22 6.26 3.73 20.56
C PHE A 22 4.76 3.58 20.86
N ILE A 23 4.11 2.63 20.21
CA ILE A 23 2.71 2.30 20.47
C ILE A 23 2.67 1.35 21.67
N ASP A 24 1.97 1.74 22.73
CA ASP A 24 1.75 0.92 23.92
C ASP A 24 0.31 0.38 24.00
N LYS A 25 0.08 -0.49 24.99
CA LYS A 25 -1.22 -1.11 25.22
C LYS A 25 -2.30 -0.06 25.46
N ASP A 26 -1.99 0.97 26.25
CA ASP A 26 -2.95 2.00 26.61
C ASP A 26 -3.38 2.82 25.39
N HIS A 27 -2.48 3.03 24.42
CA HIS A 27 -2.80 3.65 23.14
C HIS A 27 -3.79 2.81 22.32
N VAL A 28 -3.57 1.50 22.22
CA VAL A 28 -4.51 0.59 21.54
C VAL A 28 -5.89 0.62 22.21
N ILE A 29 -5.92 0.63 23.55
CA ILE A 29 -7.16 0.70 24.33
C ILE A 29 -7.86 2.07 24.14
N ARG A 30 -7.13 3.18 24.13
CA ARG A 30 -7.69 4.51 23.82
C ARG A 30 -8.28 4.53 22.41
N TRP A 31 -7.58 3.98 21.42
CA TRP A 31 -8.05 3.90 20.05
C TRP A 31 -9.39 3.15 19.96
N VAL A 32 -9.47 1.93 20.50
CA VAL A 32 -10.67 1.09 20.38
C VAL A 32 -11.86 1.62 21.19
N ASN A 33 -11.61 2.33 22.31
CA ASN A 33 -12.70 2.88 23.13
C ASN A 33 -13.51 3.99 22.43
N GLN A 34 -13.04 4.49 21.28
CA GLN A 34 -13.78 5.45 20.43
C GLN A 34 -14.82 4.79 19.52
N PHE A 35 -14.89 3.46 19.47
CA PHE A 35 -15.94 2.69 18.80
C PHE A 35 -17.13 2.42 19.74
N ASP A 36 -18.28 2.07 19.15
CA ASP A 36 -19.49 1.69 19.86
C ASP A 36 -19.17 0.50 20.80
N GLU A 37 -19.69 0.51 22.03
CA GLU A 37 -19.26 -0.43 23.09
C GLU A 37 -19.34 -1.91 22.67
N HIS A 38 -20.40 -2.28 21.96
CA HIS A 38 -20.64 -3.63 21.46
C HIS A 38 -19.71 -4.06 20.30
N ASP A 39 -18.99 -3.11 19.69
CA ASP A 39 -18.04 -3.36 18.60
C ASP A 39 -16.59 -3.46 19.08
N ARG A 40 -16.24 -2.92 20.26
CA ARG A 40 -14.84 -2.76 20.68
C ARG A 40 -14.06 -4.07 20.72
N GLN A 41 -14.60 -5.09 21.37
CA GLN A 41 -13.94 -6.39 21.47
C GLN A 41 -13.78 -7.03 20.08
N PHE A 42 -14.83 -7.01 19.27
CA PHE A 42 -14.80 -7.52 17.89
C PHE A 42 -13.76 -6.80 17.03
N MET A 43 -13.67 -5.48 17.14
CA MET A 43 -12.68 -4.68 16.39
C MET A 43 -11.24 -5.08 16.71
N LEU A 44 -10.92 -5.39 17.98
CA LEU A 44 -9.59 -5.89 18.35
C LEU A 44 -9.35 -7.31 17.81
N GLU A 45 -10.32 -8.21 17.94
CA GLU A 45 -10.20 -9.59 17.49
C GLU A 45 -9.95 -9.66 15.98
N GLU A 46 -10.79 -8.98 15.21
CA GLU A 46 -10.70 -9.01 13.75
C GLU A 46 -9.44 -8.28 13.26
N PHE A 47 -9.09 -7.14 13.89
CA PHE A 47 -7.86 -6.43 13.52
C PHE A 47 -6.62 -7.27 13.85
N TYR A 48 -6.58 -7.93 15.00
CA TYR A 48 -5.50 -8.86 15.37
C TYR A 48 -5.38 -10.03 14.36
N HIS A 49 -6.51 -10.52 13.83
CA HIS A 49 -6.50 -11.55 12.79
C HIS A 49 -5.90 -11.05 11.46
N ILE A 50 -6.22 -9.82 11.05
CA ILE A 50 -5.80 -9.22 9.78
C ILE A 50 -4.34 -8.76 9.82
N LEU A 51 -3.88 -8.28 10.97
CA LEU A 51 -2.62 -7.57 11.11
C LEU A 51 -1.38 -8.37 10.66
N PRO A 52 -1.21 -9.68 11.00
CA PRO A 52 -0.11 -10.50 10.48
C PRO A 52 -0.08 -10.64 8.95
N LYS A 53 -1.22 -10.43 8.28
CA LYS A 53 -1.35 -10.51 6.81
C LYS A 53 -1.14 -9.15 6.12
N SER A 54 -0.95 -8.08 6.89
CA SER A 54 -1.01 -6.70 6.41
C SER A 54 0.03 -5.75 7.02
N TYR A 55 0.81 -6.21 8.01
CA TYR A 55 1.90 -5.48 8.61
C TYR A 55 3.26 -5.98 8.12
N ILE A 56 4.10 -5.07 7.64
CA ILE A 56 5.48 -5.37 7.25
C ILE A 56 6.44 -4.78 8.29
N SER A 57 7.00 -5.65 9.12
CA SER A 57 8.05 -5.30 10.09
C SER A 57 9.39 -5.00 9.40
N ARG A 58 10.28 -4.30 10.09
CA ARG A 58 11.64 -4.00 9.63
C ARG A 58 12.42 -5.28 9.34
N ALA A 59 12.28 -6.28 10.20
CA ALA A 59 12.91 -7.58 10.01
C ALA A 59 12.37 -8.31 8.77
N LEU A 60 11.06 -8.21 8.51
CA LEU A 60 10.46 -8.76 7.29
C LEU A 60 11.04 -8.08 6.04
N VAL A 61 11.11 -6.75 6.02
CA VAL A 61 11.68 -6.01 4.86
C VAL A 61 13.09 -6.49 4.51
N VAL A 62 13.98 -6.61 5.51
CA VAL A 62 15.36 -7.08 5.30
C VAL A 62 15.37 -8.45 4.63
N ARG A 63 14.57 -9.37 5.14
CA ARG A 63 14.45 -10.74 4.62
C ARG A 63 13.89 -10.77 3.20
N GLU A 64 12.85 -10.00 2.91
CA GLU A 64 12.21 -10.00 1.60
C GLU A 64 13.08 -9.34 0.53
N PHE A 65 13.81 -8.28 0.85
CA PHE A 65 14.77 -7.70 -0.10
C PHE A 65 15.89 -8.68 -0.45
N GLU A 66 16.43 -9.40 0.54
CA GLU A 66 17.43 -10.44 0.28
C GLU A 66 16.88 -11.53 -0.65
N GLN A 67 15.64 -11.99 -0.43
CA GLN A 67 15.00 -12.97 -1.31
C GLN A 67 14.73 -12.43 -2.72
N ILE A 68 14.25 -11.19 -2.84
CA ILE A 68 14.00 -10.54 -4.13
C ILE A 68 15.31 -10.39 -4.91
N PHE A 69 16.37 -9.87 -4.29
CA PHE A 69 17.66 -9.70 -4.97
C PHE A 69 18.32 -11.04 -5.31
N LYS A 70 18.18 -12.06 -4.46
CA LYS A 70 18.62 -13.42 -4.78
C LYS A 70 17.90 -13.96 -6.02
N TYR A 71 16.57 -13.88 -6.02
CA TYR A 71 15.76 -14.28 -7.17
C TYR A 71 16.17 -13.54 -8.44
N LEU A 72 16.34 -12.21 -8.38
CA LEU A 72 16.73 -11.40 -9.52
C LEU A 72 18.12 -11.76 -10.05
N ALA A 73 19.09 -12.01 -9.18
CA ALA A 73 20.42 -12.46 -9.57
C ALA A 73 20.37 -13.82 -10.28
N GLU A 74 19.68 -14.81 -9.70
CA GLU A 74 19.53 -16.15 -10.27
C GLU A 74 18.79 -16.12 -11.61
N HIS A 75 17.66 -15.39 -11.68
CA HIS A 75 16.86 -15.23 -12.90
C HIS A 75 17.69 -14.62 -14.04
N ASN A 76 18.53 -13.65 -13.72
CA ASN A 76 19.41 -12.97 -14.67
C ASN A 76 20.79 -13.63 -14.83
N LYS A 77 20.96 -14.87 -14.31
CA LYS A 77 22.17 -15.70 -14.48
C LYS A 77 23.45 -15.08 -13.89
N TYR A 78 23.33 -14.31 -12.81
CA TYR A 78 24.47 -13.86 -12.00
C TYR A 78 24.82 -14.93 -10.96
N ASN A 79 26.10 -15.06 -10.64
CA ASN A 79 26.58 -16.01 -9.63
C ASN A 79 26.23 -15.57 -8.19
N ASP A 80 26.04 -14.27 -7.97
CA ASP A 80 25.80 -13.69 -6.67
C ASP A 80 25.07 -12.33 -6.77
N ILE A 81 24.44 -11.92 -5.65
CA ILE A 81 23.69 -10.66 -5.54
C ILE A 81 24.57 -9.45 -5.82
N LYS A 82 25.81 -9.42 -5.34
CA LYS A 82 26.69 -8.26 -5.48
C LYS A 82 27.06 -8.01 -6.94
N SER A 83 27.32 -9.05 -7.71
CA SER A 83 27.58 -8.97 -9.14
C SER A 83 26.37 -8.44 -9.91
N PHE A 84 25.15 -8.86 -9.55
CA PHE A 84 23.91 -8.31 -10.11
C PHE A 84 23.72 -6.83 -9.77
N LEU A 85 23.91 -6.45 -8.50
CA LEU A 85 23.72 -5.07 -8.04
C LEU A 85 24.75 -4.09 -8.64
N LYS A 86 25.95 -4.55 -9.02
CA LYS A 86 26.95 -3.72 -9.71
C LYS A 86 26.49 -3.25 -11.10
N ASP A 87 25.72 -4.08 -11.79
CA ASP A 87 25.14 -3.79 -13.12
C ASP A 87 23.77 -3.11 -13.01
N SER A 88 23.36 -2.72 -11.79
CA SER A 88 22.07 -2.12 -11.48
C SER A 88 22.23 -0.66 -11.04
N ARG A 89 21.31 0.21 -11.47
CA ARG A 89 21.15 1.59 -11.00
C ARG A 89 19.85 1.72 -10.21
N PHE A 90 19.94 2.15 -8.96
CA PHE A 90 18.75 2.49 -8.17
C PHE A 90 18.27 3.90 -8.54
N LEU A 91 16.98 4.01 -8.87
CA LEU A 91 16.37 5.27 -9.25
C LEU A 91 16.01 6.09 -8.00
N SER A 92 16.60 7.26 -7.88
CA SER A 92 16.28 8.26 -6.85
C SER A 92 15.52 9.42 -7.48
N CYS A 93 14.19 9.26 -7.61
CA CYS A 93 13.35 10.18 -8.38
C CYS A 93 12.74 11.31 -7.53
N GLN A 94 12.61 11.11 -6.22
CA GLN A 94 11.94 12.03 -5.31
C GLN A 94 12.94 12.96 -4.59
N SER A 95 12.45 14.12 -4.13
CA SER A 95 13.26 15.03 -3.32
C SER A 95 13.56 14.47 -1.93
N GLU A 96 14.66 14.94 -1.32
CA GLU A 96 15.24 14.39 -0.08
C GLU A 96 14.25 14.17 1.08
N LYS A 97 13.15 14.95 1.15
CA LYS A 97 12.16 14.87 2.23
C LYS A 97 11.04 13.85 1.99
N LYS A 98 11.10 13.05 0.93
CA LYS A 98 10.06 12.08 0.56
C LYS A 98 10.38 10.66 0.99
N SER A 99 9.37 9.78 0.95
CA SER A 99 9.46 8.40 1.46
C SER A 99 10.51 7.56 0.75
N GLN A 100 10.70 7.76 -0.56
CA GLN A 100 11.67 6.99 -1.35
C GLN A 100 13.11 7.25 -0.92
N THR A 101 13.51 8.50 -0.64
CA THR A 101 14.91 8.81 -0.25
C THR A 101 15.29 8.06 1.03
N LYS A 102 14.46 8.17 2.08
CA LYS A 102 14.64 7.42 3.33
C LYS A 102 14.65 5.89 3.11
N LEU A 103 13.91 5.39 2.12
CA LEU A 103 13.90 3.96 1.77
C LEU A 103 15.21 3.53 1.12
N LEU A 104 15.77 4.36 0.24
CA LEU A 104 17.06 4.12 -0.41
C LEU A 104 18.23 4.21 0.58
N GLU A 105 18.18 5.12 1.54
CA GLU A 105 19.15 5.17 2.66
C GLU A 105 19.14 3.86 3.45
N PHE A 106 17.96 3.42 3.87
CA PHE A 106 17.78 2.14 4.56
C PHE A 106 18.26 0.93 3.72
N LEU A 107 17.96 0.91 2.42
CA LEU A 107 18.47 -0.12 1.51
C LEU A 107 20.00 -0.08 1.37
N THR A 108 20.60 1.11 1.37
CA THR A 108 22.05 1.28 1.34
C THR A 108 22.68 0.62 2.56
N GLU A 109 22.13 0.84 3.75
CA GLU A 109 22.61 0.24 4.99
C GLU A 109 22.48 -1.29 4.97
N ILE A 110 21.34 -1.82 4.52
CA ILE A 110 21.12 -3.27 4.40
C ILE A 110 22.14 -3.88 3.45
N CYS A 111 22.24 -3.33 2.23
CA CYS A 111 23.14 -3.88 1.21
C CYS A 111 24.61 -3.81 1.65
N MET A 112 25.00 -2.73 2.33
CA MET A 112 26.36 -2.61 2.85
C MET A 112 26.63 -3.64 3.94
N LYS A 113 25.68 -3.85 4.86
CA LYS A 113 25.81 -4.81 5.96
C LYS A 113 25.77 -6.27 5.49
N GLN A 114 24.88 -6.62 4.55
CA GLN A 114 24.68 -7.99 4.10
C GLN A 114 25.62 -8.40 2.97
N PHE A 115 25.91 -7.49 2.04
CA PHE A 115 26.62 -7.82 0.79
C PHE A 115 27.93 -7.04 0.62
N GLY A 116 28.28 -6.13 1.54
CA GLY A 116 29.47 -5.29 1.44
C GLY A 116 29.46 -4.45 0.15
N PHE A 117 28.28 -3.93 -0.21
CA PHE A 117 28.06 -3.11 -1.40
C PHE A 117 27.04 -2.00 -1.10
N SER A 118 27.37 -0.77 -1.50
CA SER A 118 26.42 0.35 -1.44
C SER A 118 25.67 0.46 -2.76
N ILE A 119 24.34 0.62 -2.71
CA ILE A 119 23.52 0.81 -3.92
C ILE A 119 23.89 2.07 -4.72
N ASN A 120 24.66 2.99 -4.12
CA ASN A 120 25.20 4.18 -4.77
C ASN A 120 26.52 3.93 -5.52
N GLN A 121 27.11 2.73 -5.40
CA GLN A 121 28.38 2.33 -6.05
C GLN A 121 28.17 1.56 -7.37
N SER A 122 27.05 1.78 -8.06
CA SER A 122 26.78 1.18 -9.37
C SER A 122 27.87 1.55 -10.39
N ASN A 123 28.26 0.61 -11.26
CA ASN A 123 29.22 0.91 -12.32
C ASN A 123 28.55 1.82 -13.36
N SER A 124 29.07 3.02 -13.59
CA SER A 124 28.47 3.97 -14.55
C SER A 124 28.58 3.51 -16.01
N GLU A 125 29.51 2.60 -16.30
CA GLU A 125 29.69 2.00 -17.61
C GLU A 125 28.90 0.68 -17.69
N ASN A 126 27.89 0.64 -18.58
CA ASN A 126 27.03 -0.52 -18.89
C ASN A 126 26.02 -0.94 -17.81
N ILE A 127 25.21 0.01 -17.31
CA ILE A 127 24.02 -0.31 -16.52
C ILE A 127 23.05 -1.17 -17.34
N LYS A 128 22.68 -2.34 -16.80
CA LYS A 128 21.71 -3.25 -17.41
C LYS A 128 20.33 -3.15 -16.75
N PHE A 129 20.29 -2.81 -15.47
CA PHE A 129 19.04 -2.79 -14.70
C PHE A 129 18.79 -1.42 -14.08
N TRP A 130 17.56 -0.93 -14.18
CA TRP A 130 17.08 0.20 -13.39
C TRP A 130 16.14 -0.31 -12.32
N ILE A 131 16.48 -0.11 -11.04
CA ILE A 131 15.68 -0.58 -9.92
C ILE A 131 14.92 0.61 -9.33
N TYR A 132 13.58 0.52 -9.31
CA TYR A 132 12.72 1.49 -8.63
C TYR A 132 12.17 0.85 -7.36
N VAL A 133 12.29 1.53 -6.23
CA VAL A 133 11.73 1.06 -4.95
C VAL A 133 10.81 2.12 -4.36
N ASP A 134 9.63 1.73 -3.90
CA ASP A 134 8.72 2.60 -3.12
C ASP A 134 7.85 1.75 -2.18
N ASP A 135 7.19 2.39 -1.21
CA ASP A 135 6.41 1.68 -0.20
C ASP A 135 5.15 1.04 -0.82
N VAL A 136 4.38 1.80 -1.62
CA VAL A 136 3.06 1.35 -2.11
C VAL A 136 2.81 1.76 -3.57
N LEU A 137 2.52 0.78 -4.43
CA LEU A 137 1.87 1.04 -5.72
C LEU A 137 0.35 1.09 -5.52
N ALA A 138 -0.18 2.29 -5.31
CA ALA A 138 -1.62 2.55 -5.15
C ALA A 138 -2.27 2.90 -6.49
N SER A 139 -2.47 4.20 -6.78
CA SER A 139 -2.91 4.70 -8.10
C SER A 139 -1.84 4.57 -9.18
N GLY A 140 -0.57 4.42 -8.78
CA GLY A 140 0.57 4.36 -9.67
C GLY A 140 0.98 5.69 -10.33
N GLY A 141 0.31 6.80 -9.99
CA GLY A 141 0.59 8.11 -10.59
C GLY A 141 2.02 8.60 -10.33
N THR A 142 2.54 8.40 -9.11
CA THR A 142 3.91 8.77 -8.74
C THR A 142 4.93 7.97 -9.55
N PHE A 143 4.88 6.64 -9.46
CA PHE A 143 5.75 5.75 -10.21
C PHE A 143 5.74 6.06 -11.71
N LYS A 144 4.56 6.20 -12.34
CA LYS A 144 4.45 6.56 -13.76
C LYS A 144 5.17 7.84 -14.11
N ARG A 145 4.93 8.91 -13.34
CA ARG A 145 5.55 10.22 -13.59
C ARG A 145 7.06 10.14 -13.44
N ASP A 146 7.52 9.46 -12.40
CA ASP A 146 8.94 9.32 -12.07
C ASP A 146 9.67 8.52 -13.17
N ILE A 147 9.14 7.36 -13.58
CA ILE A 147 9.70 6.55 -14.67
C ILE A 147 9.65 7.30 -16.01
N ASN A 148 8.54 7.97 -16.33
CA ASN A 148 8.46 8.76 -17.55
C ASN A 148 9.56 9.83 -17.60
N LYS A 149 9.77 10.53 -16.48
CA LYS A 149 10.79 11.57 -16.38
C LYS A 149 12.20 10.99 -16.55
N GLU A 150 12.52 9.88 -15.88
CA GLU A 150 13.85 9.28 -15.97
C GLU A 150 14.17 8.74 -17.37
N ILE A 151 13.23 8.04 -18.01
CA ILE A 151 13.45 7.51 -19.37
C ILE A 151 13.58 8.65 -20.38
N LEU A 152 12.73 9.69 -20.29
CA LEU A 152 12.82 10.86 -21.18
C LEU A 152 14.14 11.62 -21.00
N ALA A 153 14.63 11.76 -19.76
CA ALA A 153 15.90 12.42 -19.49
C ALA A 153 17.11 11.61 -19.99
N TYR A 154 17.00 10.28 -19.98
CA TYR A 154 18.04 9.38 -20.48
C TYR A 154 18.03 9.26 -22.01
N GLY A 155 16.85 9.40 -22.62
CA GLY A 155 16.62 9.19 -24.04
C GLY A 155 15.95 7.84 -24.30
N ASN A 156 14.74 7.87 -24.86
CA ASN A 156 13.93 6.66 -25.07
C ASN A 156 14.64 5.66 -26.00
N GLN A 157 15.28 6.14 -27.05
CA GLN A 157 15.95 5.28 -28.04
C GLN A 157 17.22 4.69 -27.44
N GLU A 158 17.98 5.46 -26.66
CA GLU A 158 19.16 5.02 -25.93
C GLU A 158 18.80 3.94 -24.91
N PHE A 159 17.74 4.15 -24.13
CA PHE A 159 17.23 3.18 -23.16
C PHE A 159 16.90 1.85 -23.83
N GLN A 160 16.20 1.88 -24.96
CA GLN A 160 15.82 0.69 -25.72
C GLN A 160 17.02 0.03 -26.41
N ASN A 161 17.92 0.80 -27.02
CA ASN A 161 19.10 0.29 -27.73
C ASN A 161 20.07 -0.42 -26.78
N GLN A 162 20.21 0.08 -25.54
CA GLN A 162 21.02 -0.57 -24.52
C GLN A 162 20.35 -1.80 -23.91
N GLY A 163 19.04 -1.98 -24.12
CA GLY A 163 18.29 -3.09 -23.55
C GLY A 163 18.19 -3.01 -22.03
N ILE A 164 18.09 -1.81 -21.46
CA ILE A 164 17.97 -1.63 -20.01
C ILE A 164 16.63 -2.21 -19.55
N GLU A 165 16.67 -3.07 -18.53
CA GLU A 165 15.49 -3.63 -17.90
C GLU A 165 15.09 -2.81 -16.66
N LEU A 166 13.82 -2.38 -16.60
CA LEU A 166 13.25 -1.73 -15.43
C LEU A 166 12.75 -2.80 -14.44
N ILE A 167 13.08 -2.65 -13.15
CA ILE A 167 12.69 -3.55 -12.07
C ILE A 167 12.00 -2.73 -10.97
N PRO A 168 10.66 -2.65 -10.99
CA PRO A 168 9.88 -2.04 -9.92
C PRO A 168 9.72 -2.99 -8.74
N ILE A 169 10.01 -2.50 -7.53
CA ILE A 169 9.87 -3.23 -6.26
C ILE A 169 9.01 -2.40 -5.31
N PHE A 170 7.94 -3.00 -4.78
CA PHE A 170 7.03 -2.34 -3.83
C PHE A 170 6.83 -3.18 -2.57
N PHE A 171 6.52 -2.56 -1.43
CA PHE A 171 6.06 -3.35 -0.28
C PHE A 171 4.63 -3.83 -0.48
N PHE A 172 3.74 -2.93 -0.89
CA PHE A 172 2.37 -3.26 -1.25
C PHE A 172 2.08 -2.90 -2.70
N LEU A 173 1.44 -3.81 -3.43
CA LEU A 173 0.99 -3.57 -4.81
C LEU A 173 -0.53 -3.74 -4.92
N HIS A 174 -1.23 -2.68 -5.31
CA HIS A 174 -2.66 -2.72 -5.62
C HIS A 174 -2.86 -3.18 -7.06
N THR A 175 -3.64 -4.25 -7.27
CA THR A 175 -3.83 -4.84 -8.61
C THR A 175 -4.51 -3.89 -9.58
N TRP A 176 -5.45 -3.05 -9.13
CA TRP A 176 -6.10 -2.08 -10.01
C TRP A 176 -5.09 -1.05 -10.54
N GLY A 177 -4.30 -0.47 -9.65
CA GLY A 177 -3.25 0.49 -10.00
C GLY A 177 -2.18 -0.10 -10.89
N TYR A 178 -1.72 -1.31 -10.55
CA TYR A 178 -0.78 -2.07 -11.37
C TYR A 178 -1.28 -2.24 -12.82
N ASN A 179 -2.53 -2.67 -13.01
CA ASN A 179 -3.11 -2.84 -14.34
C ASN A 179 -3.14 -1.52 -15.12
N VAL A 180 -3.50 -0.42 -14.47
CA VAL A 180 -3.52 0.92 -15.08
C VAL A 180 -2.10 1.38 -15.47
N VAL A 181 -1.12 1.16 -14.59
CA VAL A 181 0.28 1.52 -14.82
C VAL A 181 0.86 0.72 -15.98
N LYS A 182 0.69 -0.61 -15.95
CA LYS A 182 1.21 -1.51 -16.98
C LYS A 182 0.67 -1.13 -18.35
N TYR A 183 -0.64 -0.89 -18.45
CA TYR A 183 -1.26 -0.40 -19.69
C TYR A 183 -0.71 0.96 -20.11
N SER A 184 -0.56 1.91 -19.17
CA SER A 184 -0.05 3.24 -19.50
C SER A 184 1.40 3.25 -19.97
N LEU A 185 2.27 2.43 -19.37
CA LEU A 185 3.68 2.35 -19.76
C LEU A 185 3.84 1.67 -21.11
N SER A 186 3.06 0.64 -21.42
CA SER A 186 3.11 -0.02 -22.73
C SER A 186 2.65 0.90 -23.86
N GLN A 187 1.71 1.81 -23.61
CA GLN A 187 1.33 2.84 -24.59
C GLN A 187 2.44 3.88 -24.79
N ASN A 188 3.11 4.31 -23.73
CA ASN A 188 4.11 5.38 -23.79
C ASN A 188 5.46 4.93 -24.38
N PHE A 189 5.86 3.68 -24.14
CA PHE A 189 7.20 3.19 -24.47
C PHE A 189 7.21 1.92 -25.33
N GLY A 190 6.06 1.50 -25.83
CA GLY A 190 5.91 0.35 -26.70
C GLY A 190 5.98 -1.00 -25.98
N GLY A 191 6.08 -2.07 -26.76
CA GLY A 191 5.91 -3.45 -26.29
C GLY A 191 6.98 -3.96 -25.33
N VAL A 192 8.12 -3.29 -25.20
CA VAL A 192 9.21 -3.66 -24.27
C VAL A 192 8.71 -3.70 -22.82
N PHE A 193 7.73 -2.88 -22.48
CA PHE A 193 7.15 -2.82 -21.13
C PHE A 193 6.00 -3.81 -20.92
N ASN A 194 5.62 -4.61 -21.92
CA ASN A 194 4.59 -5.65 -21.76
C ASN A 194 5.06 -6.81 -20.86
N SER A 195 6.36 -7.08 -20.85
CA SER A 195 7.02 -8.10 -20.02
C SER A 195 7.54 -7.57 -18.68
N LEU A 196 7.26 -6.30 -18.35
CA LEU A 196 7.70 -5.70 -17.09
C LEU A 196 7.14 -6.46 -15.88
N SER A 197 8.04 -6.98 -15.05
CA SER A 197 7.71 -7.72 -13.83
C SER A 197 7.74 -6.80 -12.62
N PHE A 198 6.64 -6.76 -11.87
CA PHE A 198 6.54 -5.95 -10.66
C PHE A 198 6.75 -6.85 -9.44
N HIS A 199 7.82 -6.58 -8.69
CA HIS A 199 8.13 -7.30 -7.47
C HIS A 199 7.39 -6.66 -6.30
N ARG A 200 6.83 -7.49 -5.42
CA ARG A 200 6.15 -7.03 -4.22
C ARG A 200 6.31 -7.98 -3.05
N VAL A 201 6.16 -7.46 -1.83
CA VAL A 201 6.03 -8.28 -0.61
C VAL A 201 4.58 -8.75 -0.46
N TYR A 202 3.62 -7.82 -0.50
CA TYR A 202 2.20 -8.12 -0.45
C TYR A 202 1.47 -7.56 -1.67
N GLU A 203 0.50 -8.33 -2.16
CA GLU A 203 -0.43 -7.93 -3.20
C GLU A 203 -1.81 -7.67 -2.59
N ILE A 204 -2.41 -6.53 -2.95
CA ILE A 204 -3.76 -6.14 -2.57
C ILE A 204 -4.63 -6.25 -3.81
N GLU A 205 -5.47 -7.28 -3.85
CA GLU A 205 -6.39 -7.57 -4.93
C GLU A 205 -7.62 -6.65 -4.83
N ASN A 206 -7.46 -5.39 -5.23
CA ASN A 206 -8.50 -4.36 -5.12
C ASN A 206 -9.20 -4.00 -6.44
N ASP A 207 -8.90 -4.72 -7.52
CA ASP A 207 -9.54 -4.49 -8.82
C ASP A 207 -10.99 -5.01 -8.79
N PRO A 208 -12.00 -4.13 -8.84
CA PRO A 208 -13.41 -4.52 -8.72
C PRO A 208 -13.95 -5.18 -10.00
N ARG A 209 -13.17 -5.15 -11.10
CA ARG A 209 -13.59 -5.65 -12.41
C ARG A 209 -13.47 -7.17 -12.45
N ILE A 210 -14.60 -7.85 -12.33
CA ILE A 210 -14.68 -9.31 -12.51
C ILE A 210 -14.65 -9.64 -14.00
N ASN A 211 -13.65 -10.43 -14.41
CA ASN A 211 -13.48 -10.87 -15.81
C ASN A 211 -12.68 -12.18 -15.86
N TYR A 212 -12.35 -12.68 -17.06
CA TYR A 212 -11.59 -13.93 -17.23
C TYR A 212 -10.24 -13.94 -16.49
N TYR A 213 -9.52 -12.81 -16.47
CA TYR A 213 -8.22 -12.67 -15.82
C TYR A 213 -8.31 -12.30 -14.33
N ASN A 214 -9.51 -11.99 -13.84
CA ASN A 214 -9.78 -11.61 -12.45
C ASN A 214 -11.15 -12.17 -12.02
N SER A 215 -11.31 -13.50 -12.10
CA SER A 215 -12.62 -14.15 -11.95
C SER A 215 -13.05 -14.35 -10.50
N SER A 216 -12.10 -14.31 -9.57
CA SER A 216 -12.33 -14.44 -8.12
C SER A 216 -11.28 -13.67 -7.31
N PRO A 217 -11.24 -12.33 -7.39
CA PRO A 217 -10.38 -11.53 -6.55
C PRO A 217 -10.66 -11.82 -5.07
N LYS A 218 -9.60 -11.88 -4.25
CA LYS A 218 -9.71 -12.09 -2.81
C LYS A 218 -10.31 -10.89 -2.08
N PHE A 219 -10.16 -9.69 -2.66
CA PHE A 219 -10.55 -8.44 -2.02
C PHE A 219 -10.02 -8.35 -0.59
N ASN A 220 -8.70 -8.52 -0.41
CA ASN A 220 -7.98 -8.39 0.86
C ASN A 220 -7.77 -6.93 1.28
N HIS A 221 -8.87 -6.18 1.29
CA HIS A 221 -9.00 -4.79 1.67
C HIS A 221 -10.44 -4.56 2.16
N VAL A 222 -10.72 -3.41 2.77
CA VAL A 222 -12.07 -3.03 3.17
C VAL A 222 -12.89 -2.70 1.93
N TYR A 223 -13.83 -3.57 1.56
CA TYR A 223 -14.70 -3.36 0.41
C TYR A 223 -16.14 -3.80 0.72
N PRO A 224 -16.98 -2.92 1.25
CA PRO A 224 -18.27 -3.31 1.82
C PRO A 224 -19.27 -3.78 0.77
N ILE A 225 -20.23 -4.61 1.19
CA ILE A 225 -21.46 -4.86 0.45
C ILE A 225 -22.45 -3.71 0.67
N LYS A 226 -23.34 -3.47 -0.30
CA LYS A 226 -24.44 -2.54 -0.13
C LYS A 226 -25.41 -3.09 0.94
N PRO A 227 -25.69 -2.35 2.01
CA PRO A 227 -26.70 -2.75 3.00
C PRO A 227 -28.09 -2.78 2.35
N ASP A 228 -28.94 -3.71 2.80
CA ASP A 228 -30.32 -3.81 2.29
C ASP A 228 -31.22 -2.67 2.81
N ASP A 229 -31.04 -2.27 4.07
CA ASP A 229 -31.94 -1.34 4.78
C ASP A 229 -31.23 -0.11 5.37
N CYS A 230 -30.18 0.40 4.72
CA CYS A 230 -29.41 1.54 5.23
C CYS A 230 -28.99 2.54 4.15
N ASP A 231 -29.67 3.69 4.12
CA ASP A 231 -29.34 4.80 3.20
C ASP A 231 -28.13 5.63 3.65
N TYR A 232 -27.58 5.38 4.85
CA TYR A 232 -26.52 6.21 5.41
C TYR A 232 -25.29 6.30 4.50
N PHE A 233 -24.87 5.18 3.92
CA PHE A 233 -23.72 5.12 3.01
C PHE A 233 -24.03 5.69 1.63
N GLU A 234 -25.26 5.49 1.14
CA GLU A 234 -25.71 6.09 -0.12
C GLU A 234 -25.73 7.61 -0.01
N LYS A 235 -26.22 8.16 1.09
CA LYS A 235 -26.19 9.62 1.35
C LYS A 235 -24.76 10.16 1.30
N TYR A 236 -23.79 9.44 1.87
CA TYR A 236 -22.38 9.81 1.73
C TYR A 236 -21.93 9.77 0.26
N LEU A 237 -22.18 8.68 -0.48
CA LEU A 237 -21.78 8.56 -1.89
C LEU A 237 -22.40 9.66 -2.76
N GLN A 238 -23.67 9.99 -2.55
CA GLN A 238 -24.36 11.05 -3.30
C GLN A 238 -23.87 12.46 -2.95
N SER A 239 -23.24 12.65 -1.79
CA SER A 239 -22.61 13.93 -1.42
C SER A 239 -21.29 14.18 -2.13
N LEU A 240 -20.69 13.17 -2.77
CA LEU A 240 -19.43 13.31 -3.48
C LEU A 240 -19.63 14.00 -4.84
N GLU A 241 -18.83 15.03 -5.13
CA GLU A 241 -18.69 15.65 -6.45
C GLU A 241 -17.88 14.77 -7.42
N ALA A 242 -18.28 13.51 -7.58
CA ALA A 242 -17.62 12.53 -8.43
C ALA A 242 -18.66 11.78 -9.28
N ALA A 243 -18.30 11.44 -10.51
CA ALA A 243 -19.25 10.83 -11.47
C ALA A 243 -18.84 9.41 -11.93
N ASN A 244 -17.56 9.04 -11.78
CA ASN A 244 -17.05 7.80 -12.37
C ASN A 244 -17.09 6.65 -11.36
N HIS A 245 -17.27 5.43 -11.86
CA HIS A 245 -17.10 4.19 -11.09
C HIS A 245 -18.01 4.02 -9.87
N GLU A 246 -19.19 4.67 -9.84
CA GLU A 246 -20.20 4.45 -8.79
C GLU A 246 -20.58 2.98 -8.63
N THR A 247 -20.63 2.23 -9.74
CA THR A 247 -20.90 0.78 -9.75
C THR A 247 -19.84 -0.04 -9.01
N TYR A 248 -18.67 0.53 -8.72
CA TYR A 248 -17.60 -0.12 -7.97
C TYR A 248 -17.52 0.34 -6.52
N ALA A 249 -18.48 1.13 -6.02
CA ALA A 249 -18.50 1.56 -4.62
C ALA A 249 -18.70 0.39 -3.63
N TYR A 250 -19.37 -0.68 -4.05
CA TYR A 250 -19.62 -1.87 -3.24
C TYR A 250 -19.18 -3.15 -3.94
N ARG A 251 -18.76 -4.14 -3.17
CA ARG A 251 -18.56 -5.49 -3.69
C ARG A 251 -19.88 -6.24 -3.83
N GLU A 252 -19.88 -7.23 -4.71
CA GLU A 252 -20.97 -8.19 -4.82
C GLU A 252 -21.09 -9.03 -3.53
N LYS A 253 -22.33 -9.28 -3.07
CA LYS A 253 -22.60 -9.98 -1.78
C LYS A 253 -21.92 -11.34 -1.63
N ARG A 254 -21.78 -12.08 -2.74
CA ARG A 254 -21.19 -13.44 -2.77
C ARG A 254 -19.68 -13.44 -3.02
N ARG A 255 -19.02 -12.28 -2.96
CA ARG A 255 -17.59 -12.14 -3.19
C ARG A 255 -16.85 -11.76 -1.92
N PRO A 256 -15.60 -12.24 -1.72
CA PRO A 256 -14.87 -13.19 -2.56
C PRO A 256 -15.52 -14.57 -2.54
N GLY A 257 -15.22 -15.41 -3.55
CA GLY A 257 -15.77 -16.77 -3.60
C GLY A 257 -15.28 -17.67 -2.45
N ARG A 258 -14.17 -17.28 -1.82
CA ARG A 258 -13.57 -17.91 -0.64
C ARG A 258 -12.98 -16.82 0.24
N GLU A 259 -13.24 -16.87 1.54
CA GLU A 259 -12.67 -15.94 2.51
C GLU A 259 -11.38 -16.50 3.09
N ASP A 260 -10.28 -15.76 2.94
CA ASP A 260 -8.93 -16.13 3.40
C ASP A 260 -8.23 -14.98 4.15
N PHE A 261 -8.81 -13.78 4.13
CA PHE A 261 -8.21 -12.58 4.70
C PHE A 261 -8.81 -12.21 6.06
N TYR A 262 -10.13 -12.16 6.14
CA TYR A 262 -10.90 -12.00 7.38
C TYR A 262 -11.11 -13.36 8.07
N SER A 263 -11.52 -13.36 9.34
CA SER A 263 -11.68 -14.62 10.08
C SER A 263 -12.90 -15.43 9.62
N SER A 264 -13.93 -14.77 9.09
CA SER A 264 -15.08 -15.40 8.42
C SER A 264 -15.79 -14.41 7.47
N PRO A 265 -16.63 -14.90 6.54
CA PRO A 265 -17.46 -14.04 5.69
C PRO A 265 -18.38 -13.09 6.48
N GLU A 266 -18.93 -13.56 7.60
CA GLU A 266 -19.81 -12.77 8.48
C GLU A 266 -19.02 -11.67 9.18
N ASN A 267 -17.83 -12.00 9.68
CA ASN A 267 -16.95 -11.04 10.35
C ASN A 267 -16.45 -10.00 9.37
N ARG A 268 -16.11 -10.38 8.14
CA ARG A 268 -15.82 -9.42 7.06
C ARG A 268 -16.95 -8.40 6.90
N ASN A 269 -18.18 -8.88 6.73
CA ASN A 269 -19.34 -8.01 6.54
C ASN A 269 -19.45 -7.03 7.71
N ARG A 270 -19.36 -7.51 8.95
CA ARG A 270 -19.43 -6.66 10.15
C ARG A 270 -18.30 -5.64 10.19
N TYR A 271 -17.06 -6.09 9.96
CA TYR A 271 -15.87 -5.26 10.01
C TYR A 271 -15.92 -4.13 8.99
N GLU A 272 -16.17 -4.45 7.71
CA GLU A 272 -16.20 -3.45 6.64
C GLU A 272 -17.24 -2.35 6.90
N GLN A 273 -18.40 -2.72 7.48
CA GLN A 273 -19.47 -1.79 7.85
C GLN A 273 -19.05 -0.87 9.00
N ILE A 274 -18.42 -1.41 10.05
CA ILE A 274 -17.93 -0.62 11.19
C ILE A 274 -16.87 0.38 10.73
N ILE A 275 -15.88 -0.09 9.95
CA ILE A 275 -14.81 0.77 9.42
C ILE A 275 -15.39 1.89 8.58
N LEU A 276 -16.30 1.58 7.65
CA LEU A 276 -16.91 2.59 6.78
C LEU A 276 -17.74 3.59 7.58
N LYS A 277 -18.63 3.12 8.46
CA LYS A 277 -19.47 3.97 9.32
C LYS A 277 -18.60 4.93 10.14
N LYS A 278 -17.58 4.41 10.84
CA LYS A 278 -16.70 5.23 11.67
C LYS A 278 -15.86 6.20 10.83
N GLY A 279 -15.40 5.77 9.65
CA GLY A 279 -14.71 6.67 8.71
C GLY A 279 -15.59 7.84 8.26
N ILE A 280 -16.86 7.60 7.93
CA ILE A 280 -17.78 8.68 7.56
C ILE A 280 -18.00 9.63 8.74
N GLU A 281 -18.17 9.09 9.95
CA GLU A 281 -18.32 9.88 11.19
C GLU A 281 -17.08 10.76 11.49
N ILE A 282 -15.87 10.26 11.26
CA ILE A 282 -14.65 11.06 11.45
C ILE A 282 -14.60 12.19 10.42
N LEU A 283 -14.90 11.90 9.15
CA LEU A 283 -14.89 12.91 8.09
C LEU A 283 -15.97 13.98 8.26
N SER A 284 -17.14 13.63 8.81
CA SER A 284 -18.23 14.60 9.00
C SER A 284 -17.90 15.68 10.02
N ARG A 285 -16.81 15.53 10.78
CA ARG A 285 -16.29 16.53 11.72
C ARG A 285 -15.34 17.52 11.06
N ALA A 286 -14.89 17.25 9.84
CA ALA A 286 -13.95 18.11 9.13
C ALA A 286 -14.65 19.22 8.35
N GLU A 287 -14.14 20.45 8.47
CA GLU A 287 -14.67 21.62 7.76
C GLU A 287 -14.31 21.59 6.27
N HIS A 288 -13.09 21.14 5.96
CA HIS A 288 -12.55 21.11 4.60
C HIS A 288 -11.89 19.78 4.31
N LEU A 289 -12.40 19.07 3.31
CA LEU A 289 -11.86 17.80 2.85
C LEU A 289 -11.37 17.93 1.42
N SER A 290 -10.19 17.36 1.15
CA SER A 290 -9.74 17.26 -0.22
C SER A 290 -10.70 16.36 -1.02
N PRO A 291 -10.92 16.61 -2.32
CA PRO A 291 -11.74 15.75 -3.16
C PRO A 291 -11.24 14.30 -3.25
N SER A 292 -10.02 13.99 -2.79
CA SER A 292 -9.46 12.63 -2.70
C SER A 292 -9.70 11.96 -1.35
N THR A 293 -10.03 12.72 -0.30
CA THR A 293 -10.22 12.16 1.04
C THR A 293 -11.53 11.39 1.09
N ARG A 294 -11.45 10.12 1.52
CA ARG A 294 -12.59 9.20 1.63
C ARG A 294 -12.47 8.38 2.92
N PRO A 295 -13.57 7.82 3.45
CA PRO A 295 -13.55 7.12 4.74
C PRO A 295 -12.62 5.90 4.75
N LEU A 296 -12.52 5.19 3.62
CA LEU A 296 -11.65 4.03 3.47
C LEU A 296 -10.24 4.38 2.96
N GLY A 297 -9.81 5.64 3.11
CA GLY A 297 -8.49 6.11 2.67
C GLY A 297 -8.56 6.83 1.33
N LEU A 298 -7.46 7.47 0.93
CA LEU A 298 -7.45 8.31 -0.27
C LEU A 298 -7.87 7.53 -1.52
N GLY A 299 -8.69 8.18 -2.34
CA GLY A 299 -9.11 7.70 -3.65
C GLY A 299 -8.87 8.74 -4.75
N TYR A 300 -9.18 8.37 -6.00
CA TYR A 300 -9.19 9.34 -7.09
C TYR A 300 -10.33 10.33 -6.91
N PRO A 301 -10.11 11.64 -7.11
CA PRO A 301 -11.16 12.66 -6.98
C PRO A 301 -12.41 12.37 -7.80
N SER A 302 -12.22 11.86 -9.02
CA SER A 302 -13.30 11.57 -9.97
C SER A 302 -14.07 10.28 -9.66
N TYR A 303 -13.60 9.45 -8.72
CA TYR A 303 -14.21 8.16 -8.41
C TYR A 303 -15.25 8.32 -7.30
N LYS A 304 -16.48 7.95 -7.60
CA LYS A 304 -17.61 7.94 -6.67
C LYS A 304 -17.62 6.64 -5.87
N THR A 305 -16.61 6.48 -5.01
CA THR A 305 -16.35 5.30 -4.18
C THR A 305 -15.94 5.72 -2.76
N PHE A 306 -15.86 4.78 -1.83
CA PHE A 306 -15.50 5.04 -0.43
C PHE A 306 -14.00 5.16 -0.15
N GLY A 307 -13.14 5.04 -1.15
CA GLY A 307 -11.68 5.03 -0.98
C GLY A 307 -11.05 3.70 -1.36
N THR A 308 -9.76 3.53 -1.05
CA THR A 308 -8.98 2.35 -1.48
C THR A 308 -9.14 1.14 -0.54
N GLY A 309 -9.35 1.37 0.76
CA GLY A 309 -9.66 0.34 1.75
C GLY A 309 -8.47 -0.50 2.23
N SER A 310 -7.23 -0.12 1.93
CA SER A 310 -6.07 -0.97 2.17
C SER A 310 -5.83 -1.28 3.65
N HIS A 311 -5.18 -2.41 3.91
CA HIS A 311 -4.43 -2.67 5.13
C HIS A 311 -2.95 -2.73 4.75
N ALA A 312 -2.35 -1.56 4.49
CA ALA A 312 -0.97 -1.42 4.04
C ALA A 312 -0.16 -0.71 5.14
N PHE A 313 0.29 -1.51 6.10
CA PHE A 313 1.03 -1.04 7.27
C PHE A 313 2.50 -1.48 7.14
N THR A 314 3.42 -0.56 7.37
CA THR A 314 4.86 -0.87 7.44
C THR A 314 5.42 -0.33 8.73
N TRP A 315 6.55 -0.87 9.16
CA TRP A 315 7.30 -0.35 10.30
C TRP A 315 7.65 1.15 10.15
N ARG A 316 7.80 1.66 8.91
CA ARG A 316 8.14 3.08 8.67
C ARG A 316 6.93 4.00 8.72
N ASN A 317 5.79 3.53 8.22
CA ASN A 317 4.60 4.35 8.04
C ASN A 317 3.36 3.51 7.71
N ILE A 318 2.19 4.12 7.84
CA ILE A 318 0.91 3.62 7.34
C ILE A 318 0.57 4.30 6.01
N SER A 319 0.10 3.57 5.01
CA SER A 319 -0.33 4.16 3.71
C SER A 319 -1.55 5.06 3.86
N ASN A 320 -1.60 6.15 3.07
CA ASN A 320 -2.80 7.00 2.97
C ASN A 320 -3.98 6.32 2.24
N THR A 321 -3.75 5.16 1.63
CA THR A 321 -4.79 4.30 1.06
C THR A 321 -5.54 3.49 2.11
N CYS A 322 -5.04 3.45 3.35
CA CYS A 322 -5.72 2.77 4.44
C CYS A 322 -6.92 3.58 4.94
N PRO A 323 -7.95 2.95 5.52
CA PRO A 323 -9.04 3.65 6.19
C PRO A 323 -8.54 4.69 7.17
N ILE A 324 -9.20 5.86 7.16
CA ILE A 324 -8.74 7.02 7.94
C ILE A 324 -8.77 6.78 9.45
N ILE A 325 -9.59 5.82 9.89
CA ILE A 325 -9.70 5.42 11.29
C ILE A 325 -8.35 4.99 11.89
N TYR A 326 -7.38 4.63 11.05
CA TYR A 326 -6.08 4.17 11.46
C TYR A 326 -5.03 5.27 11.58
N TRP A 327 -5.20 6.42 10.93
CA TRP A 327 -4.12 7.40 10.78
C TRP A 327 -4.53 8.87 10.80
N TRP A 328 -5.82 9.19 10.74
CA TRP A 328 -6.28 10.58 10.67
C TRP A 328 -6.32 11.20 12.07
N GLU A 329 -5.35 12.04 12.42
CA GLU A 329 -5.19 12.68 13.72
C GLU A 329 -5.85 14.07 13.74
N ASN A 330 -7.18 14.12 13.62
CA ASN A 330 -7.93 15.39 13.68
C ASN A 330 -9.32 15.19 14.33
N HIS A 331 -9.93 16.30 14.77
CA HIS A 331 -11.30 16.39 15.26
C HIS A 331 -11.64 15.38 16.36
N ASN A 332 -10.78 15.34 17.38
CA ASN A 332 -10.90 14.46 18.56
C ASN A 332 -10.90 12.96 18.22
N TRP A 333 -10.29 12.57 17.10
CA TRP A 333 -9.97 11.17 16.81
C TRP A 333 -8.51 10.88 17.16
N ILE A 334 -8.28 9.85 17.96
CA ILE A 334 -6.95 9.31 18.27
C ILE A 334 -6.73 8.11 17.35
N PRO A 335 -5.87 8.21 16.31
CA PRO A 335 -5.60 7.10 15.42
C PRO A 335 -4.69 6.05 16.07
N LEU A 336 -4.80 4.81 15.61
CA LEU A 336 -3.90 3.73 16.06
C LEU A 336 -2.45 3.97 15.62
N PHE A 337 -2.25 4.38 14.37
CA PHE A 337 -0.95 4.62 13.77
C PHE A 337 -0.74 6.12 13.52
N SER A 338 0.13 6.74 14.31
CA SER A 338 0.52 8.14 14.09
C SER A 338 1.34 8.29 12.80
N VAL A 339 1.01 9.29 11.98
CA VAL A 339 1.68 9.57 10.70
C VAL A 339 2.66 10.74 10.81
N ALA A 340 3.71 10.72 9.98
CA ALA A 340 4.59 11.89 9.82
C ALA A 340 4.02 12.85 8.76
N ASN A 341 4.00 14.14 9.05
CA ASN A 341 3.77 15.22 8.07
C ASN A 341 2.42 15.19 7.32
N ARG A 342 1.39 14.51 7.84
CA ARG A 342 0.02 14.50 7.29
C ARG A 342 -1.00 14.15 8.37
N GLY A 343 -2.29 14.27 8.05
CA GLY A 343 -3.37 13.81 8.93
C GLY A 343 -3.62 14.71 10.14
N ARG A 344 -3.20 15.97 10.08
CA ARG A 344 -3.54 17.01 11.05
C ARG A 344 -4.46 18.03 10.38
#